data_AF-A0A976FJ04-F1
#
_entry.id   AF-A0A976FJ04-F1
#
_cell.length_a   1.000
_cell.length_b   1.000
_cell.length_c   1.000
_cell.angle_alpha   90.00
_cell.angle_beta   90.00
_cell.angle_gamma   90.00
#
_symmetry.space_group_name_H-M   'P 1'
#
loop_
_entity.id
_entity.type
_entity.pdbx_description
1 polymer ?
#
loop_
_entity_poly.entity_id
_entity_poly.type
_entity_poly.pdbx_seq_one_letter_code
_entity_poly.pdbx_strand_id
1 'polypeptide(L)'
;MCRLFTAASAFLGASASAHILHHEVHQPHGLRELQVNLDLASTSASTTDYTCPVCGMSTLDSGYDNTNYVSMINGQRIYSCGMSPRSFDSYNFEVTDTAYLAANMAEFIVNQTDADAYAQCTNNCAECFDGINDPVTGGAVSTENYVYVCLKNGQKIYFASQSNKNSYLSSVNTEPRHLVDSVICNGAMCSDATNITTLSPAAQSFVADYSTAIAAIGTISDTGTSSISSDFCSGQGSVMFNGFQTSIHGSCVMLLFQPWVLNSGVKYAFGFIGCFLIALLNESLVKGREIVRRHLLASRKLRLNDNFHKMQCKALLAVLYMIQMTIAYFAMLVVMIYETGLFVALIAGFGVGHN
;
A
#
# COMPACT_ATOMS: atom_id res chain seq x y z
N MET A 1 -24.53 -42.87 21.63
CA MET A 1 -24.33 -44.18 20.97
C MET A 1 -23.65 -43.92 19.64
N CYS A 2 -22.76 -44.83 19.17
CA CYS A 2 -21.89 -44.66 17.98
C CYS A 2 -20.84 -43.53 18.15
N ARG A 3 -19.50 -43.65 17.92
CA ARG A 3 -18.61 -44.55 17.12
C ARG A 3 -18.85 -44.45 15.60
N LEU A 4 -17.87 -44.51 14.68
CA LEU A 4 -16.40 -44.68 14.68
C LEU A 4 -15.75 -43.39 14.04
N PHE A 5 -14.48 -43.19 13.61
CA PHE A 5 -13.10 -43.76 13.65
C PHE A 5 -12.12 -42.58 13.29
N THR A 6 -10.77 -42.52 13.32
CA THR A 6 -9.59 -43.44 13.29
C THR A 6 -9.23 -43.96 11.87
N ALA A 7 -8.01 -43.84 11.28
CA ALA A 7 -6.65 -43.41 11.69
C ALA A 7 -5.97 -42.57 10.54
N ALA A 8 -4.77 -41.95 10.63
CA ALA A 8 -3.38 -42.49 10.54
C ALA A 8 -3.13 -43.45 9.33
N SER A 9 -2.01 -43.49 8.58
CA SER A 9 -0.62 -42.99 8.74
C SER A 9 0.07 -42.82 7.34
N ALA A 10 0.96 -41.84 7.09
CA ALA A 10 2.46 -41.92 7.06
C ALA A 10 3.14 -42.54 5.79
N PHE A 11 4.49 -42.40 5.73
CA PHE A 11 5.48 -42.89 4.72
C PHE A 11 5.55 -42.18 3.35
N LEU A 12 6.66 -42.23 2.58
CA LEU A 12 8.11 -42.01 2.87
C LEU A 12 8.98 -42.13 1.58
N GLY A 13 9.98 -41.24 1.41
CA GLY A 13 11.32 -41.62 0.94
C GLY A 13 11.70 -41.52 -0.56
N ALA A 14 13.01 -41.27 -0.75
CA ALA A 14 13.85 -41.51 -1.94
C ALA A 14 13.63 -40.68 -3.23
N SER A 15 14.62 -40.52 -4.13
CA SER A 15 16.02 -40.03 -4.02
C SER A 15 16.75 -40.15 -5.38
N ALA A 16 17.75 -39.29 -5.64
CA ALA A 16 18.78 -39.42 -6.71
C ALA A 16 18.27 -39.31 -8.19
N SER A 17 19.08 -38.94 -9.19
CA SER A 17 20.37 -38.24 -9.20
C SER A 17 20.67 -37.61 -10.58
N ALA A 18 21.56 -36.62 -10.56
CA ALA A 18 22.37 -36.01 -11.63
C ALA A 18 22.27 -36.51 -13.09
N HIS A 19 22.34 -35.55 -14.02
CA HIS A 19 23.26 -35.68 -15.16
C HIS A 19 23.91 -34.32 -15.52
N ILE A 20 25.19 -34.36 -15.86
CA ILE A 20 25.98 -33.23 -16.36
C ILE A 20 26.22 -33.45 -17.86
N LEU A 21 26.28 -32.37 -18.65
CA LEU A 21 26.96 -32.37 -19.95
C LEU A 21 27.71 -31.05 -20.15
N HIS A 22 29.00 -31.12 -20.43
CA HIS A 22 29.77 -29.98 -20.95
C HIS A 22 29.45 -29.75 -22.42
N HIS A 23 29.53 -28.51 -22.89
CA HIS A 23 29.95 -28.25 -24.26
C HIS A 23 30.80 -26.97 -24.34
N GLU A 24 31.95 -27.07 -24.98
CA GLU A 24 32.96 -26.01 -25.10
C GLU A 24 33.32 -25.86 -26.59
N VAL A 25 33.14 -24.67 -27.18
CA VAL A 25 33.52 -24.39 -28.57
C VAL A 25 34.01 -22.95 -28.73
N HIS A 26 35.33 -22.81 -28.84
CA HIS A 26 36.13 -21.84 -29.60
C HIS A 26 35.67 -20.37 -29.80
N GLN A 27 36.54 -19.49 -29.29
CA GLN A 27 36.70 -18.07 -29.61
C GLN A 27 37.51 -17.86 -30.92
N PRO A 28 37.14 -16.87 -31.77
CA PRO A 28 38.04 -16.23 -32.73
C PRO A 28 38.53 -14.84 -32.22
N HIS A 29 39.75 -14.45 -32.58
CA HIS A 29 40.31 -13.13 -32.24
C HIS A 29 40.11 -12.10 -33.37
N GLY A 30 39.71 -10.88 -33.03
CA GLY A 30 39.71 -9.74 -33.95
C GLY A 30 39.18 -8.45 -33.33
N LEU A 31 39.70 -7.29 -33.78
CA LEU A 31 39.17 -5.93 -33.55
C LEU A 31 38.90 -5.51 -32.08
N ARG A 32 39.96 -5.49 -31.26
CA ARG A 32 40.08 -4.49 -30.20
C ARG A 32 40.47 -3.15 -30.82
N GLU A 33 39.54 -2.19 -30.88
CA GLU A 33 39.77 -0.72 -30.79
C GLU A 33 38.46 0.05 -31.04
N LEU A 34 37.57 0.06 -30.03
CA LEU A 34 36.40 0.96 -29.87
C LEU A 34 35.61 0.61 -28.59
N GLN A 35 35.67 -0.66 -28.17
CA GLN A 35 35.12 -1.21 -26.93
C GLN A 35 35.88 -0.71 -25.69
N VAL A 36 35.68 0.56 -25.31
CA VAL A 36 36.18 1.15 -24.05
C VAL A 36 35.11 2.00 -23.35
N ASN A 37 34.19 2.61 -24.11
CA ASN A 37 33.14 3.48 -23.55
C ASN A 37 31.79 2.76 -23.28
N LEU A 38 31.59 1.52 -23.73
CA LEU A 38 30.39 0.74 -23.38
C LEU A 38 30.57 -0.08 -22.10
N ASP A 39 31.78 -0.53 -21.79
CA ASP A 39 32.01 -1.52 -20.72
C ASP A 39 31.81 -0.93 -19.29
N LEU A 40 31.54 0.37 -19.16
CA LEU A 40 31.13 0.99 -17.90
C LEU A 40 29.60 0.93 -17.67
N ALA A 41 28.81 0.68 -18.71
CA ALA A 41 27.36 0.42 -18.61
C ALA A 41 27.03 -0.97 -18.05
N SER A 42 28.03 -1.88 -17.98
CA SER A 42 27.95 -3.16 -17.26
C SER A 42 28.00 -3.02 -15.73
N THR A 43 27.66 -1.84 -15.21
CA THR A 43 27.42 -1.58 -13.79
C THR A 43 26.16 -2.33 -13.34
N SER A 44 26.37 -3.56 -12.85
CA SER A 44 25.43 -4.41 -12.10
C SER A 44 23.97 -4.33 -12.58
N ALA A 45 23.57 -5.26 -13.45
CA ALA A 45 22.15 -5.54 -13.67
C ALA A 45 21.47 -5.77 -12.31
N SER A 46 20.40 -5.02 -12.03
CA SER A 46 19.77 -5.03 -10.71
C SER A 46 19.28 -6.45 -10.38
N THR A 47 19.60 -6.95 -9.20
CA THR A 47 19.10 -8.25 -8.71
C THR A 47 17.69 -8.15 -8.12
N THR A 48 17.09 -6.96 -8.16
CA THR A 48 15.70 -6.72 -7.75
C THR A 48 14.76 -7.14 -8.87
N ASP A 49 13.77 -7.97 -8.52
CA ASP A 49 12.66 -8.26 -9.41
C ASP A 49 11.71 -7.05 -9.47
N TYR A 50 11.52 -6.48 -10.65
CA TYR A 50 10.55 -5.41 -10.89
C TYR A 50 9.43 -5.93 -11.78
N THR A 51 8.24 -5.35 -11.64
CA THR A 51 7.10 -5.68 -12.52
C THR A 51 6.97 -4.62 -13.61
N CYS A 52 6.96 -5.01 -14.88
CA CYS A 52 6.86 -4.09 -16.00
C CYS A 52 5.53 -3.30 -15.98
N PRO A 53 5.53 -1.95 -16.14
CA PRO A 53 4.30 -1.16 -16.11
C PRO A 53 3.34 -1.45 -17.29
N VAL A 54 3.86 -1.97 -18.40
CA VAL A 54 3.10 -2.23 -19.64
C VAL A 54 2.42 -3.61 -19.63
N CYS A 55 3.15 -4.66 -19.27
CA CYS A 55 2.69 -6.05 -19.41
C CYS A 55 2.36 -6.76 -18.10
N GLY A 56 2.73 -6.21 -16.94
CA GLY A 56 2.49 -6.83 -15.63
C GLY A 56 3.33 -8.08 -15.32
N MET A 57 4.30 -8.41 -16.18
CA MET A 57 5.26 -9.51 -15.96
C MET A 57 6.51 -9.02 -15.21
N SER A 58 7.18 -9.93 -14.51
CA SER A 58 8.53 -9.73 -13.96
C SER A 58 9.54 -9.35 -15.04
N THR A 59 10.56 -8.58 -14.66
CA THR A 59 11.67 -8.15 -15.52
C THR A 59 12.95 -8.97 -15.32
N LEU A 60 12.94 -9.95 -14.40
CA LEU A 60 13.97 -10.98 -14.26
C LEU A 60 13.53 -12.32 -14.86
N ASP A 61 12.26 -12.72 -14.66
CA ASP A 61 11.73 -13.97 -15.19
C ASP A 61 11.85 -14.07 -16.72
N SER A 62 11.76 -15.30 -17.22
CA SER A 62 11.81 -15.63 -18.66
C SER A 62 13.11 -15.24 -19.39
N GLY A 63 14.17 -14.87 -18.65
CA GLY A 63 15.45 -14.46 -19.23
C GLY A 63 15.48 -13.01 -19.71
N TYR A 64 14.69 -12.14 -19.08
CA TYR A 64 14.76 -10.69 -19.32
C TYR A 64 15.85 -9.99 -18.51
N ASP A 65 16.32 -10.60 -17.40
CA ASP A 65 17.53 -10.26 -16.62
C ASP A 65 17.78 -8.75 -16.38
N ASN A 66 16.71 -7.96 -16.25
CA ASN A 66 16.73 -6.50 -16.18
C ASN A 66 17.47 -5.79 -17.35
N THR A 67 17.67 -6.44 -18.49
CA THR A 67 18.37 -5.90 -19.67
C THR A 67 17.52 -4.96 -20.53
N ASN A 68 16.26 -4.73 -20.16
CA ASN A 68 15.26 -4.00 -20.94
C ASN A 68 14.68 -2.86 -20.08
N TYR A 69 15.13 -1.62 -20.29
CA TYR A 69 14.77 -0.49 -19.43
C TYR A 69 14.78 0.86 -20.15
N VAL A 70 14.03 1.81 -19.59
CA VAL A 70 14.05 3.23 -19.93
C VAL A 70 14.96 3.93 -18.93
N SER A 71 16.01 4.60 -19.41
CA SER A 71 16.85 5.47 -18.58
C SER A 71 16.32 6.90 -18.64
N MET A 72 16.02 7.46 -17.47
CA MET A 72 15.73 8.89 -17.32
C MET A 72 17.04 9.70 -17.40
N ILE A 73 16.91 10.99 -17.68
CA ILE A 73 17.98 11.96 -17.46
C ILE A 73 18.47 11.86 -16.00
N ASN A 74 19.78 11.99 -15.80
CA ASN A 74 20.49 11.78 -14.52
C ASN A 74 20.49 10.33 -13.97
N GLY A 75 20.00 9.35 -14.72
CA GLY A 75 20.38 7.93 -14.59
C GLY A 75 19.43 7.00 -13.83
N GLN A 76 18.25 7.47 -13.39
CA GLN A 76 17.21 6.55 -12.89
C GLN A 76 16.71 5.62 -14.00
N ARG A 77 16.40 4.36 -13.68
CA ARG A 77 15.94 3.35 -14.65
C ARG A 77 14.55 2.83 -14.30
N ILE A 78 13.68 2.70 -15.31
CA ILE A 78 12.39 2.03 -15.22
C ILE A 78 12.48 0.76 -16.07
N TYR A 79 12.32 -0.41 -15.44
CA TYR A 79 12.50 -1.71 -16.09
C TYR A 79 11.22 -2.18 -16.80
N SER A 80 11.39 -2.99 -17.84
CA SER A 80 10.32 -3.45 -18.72
C SER A 80 10.53 -4.90 -19.17
N CYS A 81 9.45 -5.59 -19.57
CA CYS A 81 9.57 -6.91 -20.17
C CYS A 81 10.15 -6.79 -21.58
N GLY A 82 11.17 -7.59 -21.91
CA GLY A 82 11.88 -7.57 -23.19
C GLY A 82 11.11 -8.23 -24.33
N MET A 83 9.80 -8.00 -24.44
CA MET A 83 8.97 -8.60 -25.47
C MET A 83 9.35 -8.09 -26.86
N SER A 84 9.24 -8.98 -27.85
CA SER A 84 9.38 -8.61 -29.27
C SER A 84 8.36 -7.53 -29.66
N PRO A 85 8.65 -6.72 -30.70
CA PRO A 85 7.72 -5.70 -31.18
C PRO A 85 6.32 -6.25 -31.45
N ARG A 86 5.30 -5.49 -31.06
CA ARG A 86 3.89 -5.84 -31.22
C ARG A 86 3.07 -4.62 -31.60
N SER A 87 1.91 -4.83 -32.22
CA SER A 87 0.94 -3.75 -32.46
C SER A 87 0.29 -3.28 -31.16
N PHE A 88 -0.05 -1.99 -31.10
CA PHE A 88 -0.84 -1.36 -30.05
C PHE A 88 -1.94 -0.53 -30.71
N ASP A 89 -3.12 -0.45 -30.10
CA ASP A 89 -4.29 0.24 -30.69
C ASP A 89 -4.05 1.74 -31.00
N SER A 90 -3.01 2.34 -30.41
CA SER A 90 -2.57 3.72 -30.67
C SER A 90 -1.74 3.91 -31.95
N TYR A 91 -1.17 2.84 -32.54
CA TYR A 91 -0.15 2.94 -33.59
C TYR A 91 -0.32 1.92 -34.71
N ASN A 92 -0.14 2.39 -35.95
CA ASN A 92 -0.20 1.56 -37.17
C ASN A 92 1.12 0.80 -37.46
N PHE A 93 1.96 0.59 -36.45
CA PHE A 93 3.27 -0.07 -36.54
C PHE A 93 3.62 -0.78 -35.24
N GLU A 94 4.48 -1.78 -35.33
CA GLU A 94 4.90 -2.57 -34.17
C GLU A 94 6.00 -1.85 -33.38
N VAL A 95 5.92 -1.92 -32.05
CA VAL A 95 6.91 -1.39 -31.11
C VAL A 95 7.14 -2.34 -29.95
N THR A 96 8.32 -2.28 -29.35
CA THR A 96 8.67 -2.93 -28.08
C THR A 96 7.91 -2.30 -26.92
N ASP A 97 7.67 -3.08 -25.86
CA ASP A 97 7.08 -2.54 -24.62
C ASP A 97 7.96 -1.44 -24.00
N THR A 98 9.29 -1.54 -24.15
CA THR A 98 10.25 -0.52 -23.68
C THR A 98 10.13 0.80 -24.45
N ALA A 99 10.01 0.76 -25.79
CA ALA A 99 9.79 1.98 -26.58
C ALA A 99 8.40 2.58 -26.35
N TYR A 100 7.36 1.76 -26.18
CA TYR A 100 6.02 2.23 -25.81
C TYR A 100 6.02 2.92 -24.44
N LEU A 101 6.67 2.31 -23.43
CA LEU A 101 6.82 2.86 -22.08
C LEU A 101 7.58 4.20 -22.09
N ALA A 102 8.71 4.26 -22.81
CA ALA A 102 9.51 5.48 -22.93
C ALA A 102 8.73 6.62 -23.60
N ALA A 103 7.92 6.31 -24.62
CA ALA A 103 7.09 7.31 -25.27
C ALA A 103 5.91 7.76 -24.39
N ASN A 104 5.18 6.82 -23.80
CA ASN A 104 3.85 7.05 -23.21
C ASN A 104 3.86 6.98 -21.67
N MET A 105 4.94 7.40 -21.01
CA MET A 105 5.12 7.26 -19.56
C MET A 105 3.91 7.75 -18.73
N ALA A 106 3.22 8.82 -19.17
CA ALA A 106 2.00 9.35 -18.55
C ALA A 106 0.83 8.34 -18.47
N GLU A 107 0.71 7.42 -19.44
CA GLU A 107 -0.29 6.34 -19.43
C GLU A 107 -0.06 5.35 -18.29
N PHE A 108 1.16 5.28 -17.77
CA PHE A 108 1.56 4.34 -16.72
C PHE A 108 1.58 4.96 -15.33
N ILE A 109 1.41 6.28 -15.20
CA ILE A 109 1.36 6.96 -13.90
C ILE A 109 0.07 6.63 -13.16
N VAL A 110 0.20 6.34 -11.86
CA VAL A 110 -0.92 6.11 -10.94
C VAL A 110 -1.03 7.31 -9.98
N ASN A 111 -2.21 7.93 -9.96
CA ASN A 111 -2.56 9.02 -9.05
C ASN A 111 -2.96 8.47 -7.66
N GLN A 112 -2.79 9.27 -6.59
CA GLN A 112 -3.11 8.85 -5.21
C GLN A 112 -4.62 8.67 -4.98
N THR A 113 -5.45 9.15 -5.90
CA THR A 113 -6.89 8.92 -5.94
C THR A 113 -7.28 7.47 -6.25
N ASP A 114 -6.42 6.70 -6.94
CA ASP A 114 -6.59 5.27 -7.17
C ASP A 114 -5.83 4.50 -6.07
N ALA A 115 -6.48 4.32 -4.92
CA ALA A 115 -5.85 3.74 -3.75
C ALA A 115 -5.39 2.29 -3.96
N ASP A 116 -6.13 1.50 -4.76
CA ASP A 116 -5.83 0.08 -4.98
C ASP A 116 -4.63 -0.12 -5.92
N ALA A 117 -4.51 0.71 -6.97
CA ALA A 117 -3.32 0.70 -7.82
C ALA A 117 -2.13 1.38 -7.12
N TYR A 118 -2.33 2.49 -6.40
CA TYR A 118 -1.24 3.22 -5.75
C TYR A 118 -0.63 2.44 -4.58
N ALA A 119 -1.39 1.57 -3.91
CA ALA A 119 -0.89 0.68 -2.86
C ALA A 119 0.24 -0.27 -3.32
N GLN A 120 0.38 -0.50 -4.63
CA GLN A 120 1.50 -1.28 -5.20
C GLN A 120 2.84 -0.54 -5.06
N CYS A 121 2.81 0.80 -5.06
CA CYS A 121 3.99 1.65 -4.84
C CYS A 121 4.19 1.92 -3.35
N THR A 122 4.84 0.98 -2.66
CA THR A 122 5.19 1.15 -1.24
C THR A 122 5.98 2.43 -0.99
N ASN A 123 5.64 3.15 0.09
CA ASN A 123 6.31 4.39 0.52
C ASN A 123 7.70 4.07 1.12
N ASN A 124 8.62 3.71 0.24
CA ASN A 124 10.01 3.35 0.51
C ASN A 124 10.87 3.68 -0.72
N CYS A 125 12.16 3.91 -0.50
CA CYS A 125 13.18 4.04 -1.54
C CYS A 125 14.38 3.17 -1.17
N ALA A 126 14.43 1.95 -1.69
CA ALA A 126 15.58 1.06 -1.50
C ALA A 126 16.75 1.51 -2.40
N GLU A 127 16.39 1.97 -3.59
CA GLU A 127 17.23 2.55 -4.63
C GLU A 127 18.00 3.79 -4.13
N CYS A 128 17.45 4.53 -3.16
CA CYS A 128 18.09 5.70 -2.57
C CYS A 128 19.36 5.36 -1.76
N PHE A 129 19.60 4.10 -1.39
CA PHE A 129 20.85 3.70 -0.73
C PHE A 129 22.04 3.66 -1.70
N ASP A 130 21.80 3.36 -2.99
CA ASP A 130 22.84 3.34 -4.03
C ASP A 130 23.10 4.73 -4.64
N GLY A 131 22.25 5.72 -4.32
CA GLY A 131 22.39 7.11 -4.74
C GLY A 131 21.79 7.41 -6.11
N ILE A 132 20.50 7.75 -6.13
CA ILE A 132 19.78 8.15 -7.36
C ILE A 132 19.63 9.68 -7.44
N ASN A 133 19.60 10.21 -8.66
CA ASN A 133 19.51 11.65 -8.91
C ASN A 133 18.15 12.03 -9.50
N ASP A 134 17.67 13.23 -9.16
CA ASP A 134 16.41 13.80 -9.63
C ASP A 134 16.41 13.99 -11.18
N PRO A 135 15.40 13.52 -11.94
CA PRO A 135 15.39 13.63 -13.40
C PRO A 135 15.30 15.07 -13.92
N VAL A 136 14.79 16.01 -13.11
CA VAL A 136 14.59 17.42 -13.47
C VAL A 136 15.83 18.25 -13.15
N THR A 137 16.47 18.03 -11.99
CA THR A 137 17.56 18.91 -11.51
C THR A 137 18.92 18.24 -11.34
N GLY A 138 19.01 16.90 -11.38
CA GLY A 138 20.23 16.17 -11.08
C GLY A 138 20.65 16.20 -9.61
N GLY A 139 19.82 16.75 -8.71
CA GLY A 139 20.06 16.76 -7.28
C GLY A 139 19.92 15.35 -6.68
N ALA A 140 20.76 15.02 -5.69
CA ALA A 140 20.72 13.73 -5.02
C ALA A 140 19.38 13.49 -4.29
N VAL A 141 18.82 12.29 -4.46
CA VAL A 141 17.65 11.80 -3.75
C VAL A 141 18.10 10.74 -2.74
N SER A 142 17.68 10.91 -1.49
CA SER A 142 18.00 10.05 -0.36
C SER A 142 16.72 9.57 0.32
N THR A 143 16.85 8.64 1.27
CA THR A 143 15.75 8.18 2.13
C THR A 143 15.11 9.29 2.98
N GLU A 144 15.71 10.48 3.06
CA GLU A 144 15.22 11.62 3.86
C GLU A 144 14.42 12.63 3.03
N ASN A 145 14.78 12.87 1.76
CA ASN A 145 14.17 13.93 0.92
C ASN A 145 13.32 13.40 -0.25
N TYR A 146 13.22 12.09 -0.44
CA TYR A 146 12.53 11.54 -1.61
C TYR A 146 11.04 11.88 -1.67
N VAL A 147 10.61 12.25 -2.86
CA VAL A 147 9.21 12.31 -3.30
C VAL A 147 9.12 11.43 -4.54
N TYR A 148 8.01 10.72 -4.77
CA TYR A 148 7.87 9.83 -5.92
C TYR A 148 6.57 9.99 -6.70
N VAL A 149 6.65 9.56 -7.95
CA VAL A 149 5.52 9.25 -8.83
C VAL A 149 5.41 7.73 -8.91
N CYS A 150 4.21 7.20 -8.69
CA CYS A 150 3.92 5.77 -8.81
C CYS A 150 3.66 5.41 -10.28
N LEU A 151 4.20 4.29 -10.73
CA LEU A 151 3.85 3.65 -12.00
C LEU A 151 3.03 2.37 -11.73
N LYS A 152 2.21 1.98 -12.72
CA LYS A 152 1.51 0.69 -12.71
C LYS A 152 2.47 -0.45 -12.38
N ASN A 153 2.01 -1.39 -11.56
CA ASN A 153 2.77 -2.55 -11.11
C ASN A 153 3.95 -2.23 -10.15
N GLY A 154 3.94 -1.06 -9.51
CA GLY A 154 4.72 -0.77 -8.29
C GLY A 154 6.08 -0.09 -8.48
N GLN A 155 6.56 0.05 -9.71
CA GLN A 155 7.76 0.84 -10.01
C GLN A 155 7.54 2.34 -9.75
N LYS A 156 8.62 3.08 -9.51
CA LYS A 156 8.59 4.47 -9.04
C LYS A 156 9.62 5.33 -9.77
N ILE A 157 9.27 6.60 -9.99
CA ILE A 157 10.21 7.65 -10.41
C ILE A 157 10.40 8.59 -9.23
N TYR A 158 11.64 8.85 -8.84
CA TYR A 158 12.00 9.58 -7.63
C TYR A 158 12.48 11.00 -7.90
N PHE A 159 12.23 11.91 -6.95
CA PHE A 159 12.51 13.34 -7.03
C PHE A 159 13.03 13.84 -5.68
N ALA A 160 13.93 14.83 -5.70
CA ALA A 160 14.49 15.46 -4.51
C ALA A 160 13.57 16.53 -3.90
N SER A 161 12.44 16.85 -4.56
CA SER A 161 11.41 17.76 -4.04
C SER A 161 10.04 17.57 -4.70
N GLN A 162 8.98 18.01 -4.02
CA GLN A 162 7.64 18.08 -4.60
C GLN A 162 7.56 19.05 -5.79
N SER A 163 8.39 20.10 -5.84
CA SER A 163 8.44 21.02 -6.97
C SER A 163 8.87 20.30 -8.26
N ASN A 164 9.84 19.38 -8.14
CA ASN A 164 10.36 18.63 -9.28
C ASN A 164 9.36 17.55 -9.74
N LYS A 165 8.72 16.84 -8.79
CA LYS A 165 7.55 15.97 -9.09
C LYS A 165 6.48 16.75 -9.85
N ASN A 166 6.08 17.92 -9.35
CA ASN A 166 5.02 18.72 -9.97
C ASN A 166 5.42 19.23 -11.36
N SER A 167 6.68 19.66 -11.54
CA SER A 167 7.22 20.07 -12.85
C SER A 167 7.14 18.93 -13.86
N TYR A 168 7.61 17.74 -13.51
CA TYR A 168 7.54 16.54 -14.36
C TYR A 168 6.10 16.17 -14.71
N LEU A 169 5.21 16.10 -13.72
CA LEU A 169 3.80 15.78 -13.93
C LEU A 169 3.07 16.80 -14.83
N SER A 170 3.54 18.04 -14.89
CA SER A 170 2.97 19.09 -15.75
C SER A 170 3.41 19.02 -17.22
N SER A 171 4.33 18.12 -17.58
CA SER A 171 4.90 18.03 -18.95
C SER A 171 5.04 16.60 -19.48
N VAL A 172 4.91 15.58 -18.63
CA VAL A 172 4.94 14.15 -19.04
C VAL A 172 3.85 13.76 -20.04
N ASN A 173 2.78 14.56 -20.16
CA ASN A 173 1.68 14.38 -21.13
C ASN A 173 1.72 15.36 -22.32
N THR A 174 2.76 16.19 -22.48
CA THR A 174 2.86 17.14 -23.62
C THR A 174 3.68 16.62 -24.80
N GLU A 175 4.66 15.75 -24.57
CA GLU A 175 5.54 15.20 -25.60
C GLU A 175 5.98 13.76 -25.28
N PRO A 176 6.26 12.89 -26.27
CA PRO A 176 6.84 11.58 -26.02
C PRO A 176 8.27 11.69 -25.47
N ARG A 177 8.65 10.77 -24.56
CA ARG A 177 10.01 10.68 -23.98
C ARG A 177 10.43 11.89 -23.12
N HIS A 178 9.48 12.59 -22.50
CA HIS A 178 9.78 13.69 -21.57
C HIS A 178 10.69 13.21 -20.40
N LEU A 179 11.87 13.83 -20.28
CA LEU A 179 12.99 13.47 -19.38
C LEU A 179 13.55 12.04 -19.53
N VAL A 180 13.34 11.38 -20.67
CA VAL A 180 14.03 10.13 -21.02
C VAL A 180 15.35 10.45 -21.74
N ASP A 181 16.43 9.83 -21.29
CA ASP A 181 17.77 9.91 -21.90
C ASP A 181 17.96 8.82 -22.97
N SER A 182 17.67 7.57 -22.61
CA SER A 182 17.93 6.42 -23.48
C SER A 182 16.93 5.27 -23.23
N VAL A 183 16.70 4.49 -24.29
CA VAL A 183 15.73 3.38 -24.30
C VAL A 183 16.49 2.12 -24.68
N ILE A 184 16.64 1.19 -23.74
CA ILE A 184 17.55 0.04 -23.81
C ILE A 184 16.77 -1.26 -23.92
N CYS A 185 17.02 -2.03 -24.97
CA CYS A 185 16.47 -3.35 -25.23
C CYS A 185 17.63 -4.36 -25.31
N ASN A 186 17.58 -5.42 -24.50
CA ASN A 186 18.63 -6.45 -24.41
C ASN A 186 20.06 -5.89 -24.31
N GLY A 187 20.25 -4.83 -23.53
CA GLY A 187 21.55 -4.17 -23.31
C GLY A 187 22.04 -3.24 -24.43
N ALA A 188 21.30 -3.07 -25.52
CA ALA A 188 21.58 -2.12 -26.60
C ALA A 188 20.44 -1.09 -26.75
N MET A 189 20.64 0.00 -27.49
CA MET A 189 19.54 0.94 -27.76
C MET A 189 18.46 0.29 -28.64
N CYS A 190 17.19 0.40 -28.25
CA CYS A 190 16.07 -0.18 -29.01
C CYS A 190 15.99 0.45 -30.41
N SER A 191 15.90 -0.38 -31.47
CA SER A 191 15.85 0.08 -32.86
C SER A 191 14.62 0.94 -33.22
N ASP A 192 13.59 0.87 -32.39
CA ASP A 192 12.29 1.53 -32.50
C ASP A 192 12.08 2.68 -31.51
N ALA A 193 13.08 3.00 -30.67
CA ALA A 193 13.02 3.98 -29.58
C ALA A 193 12.41 5.34 -29.98
N THR A 194 12.64 5.78 -31.22
CA THR A 194 12.19 7.06 -31.78
C THR A 194 10.98 6.96 -32.70
N ASN A 195 10.46 5.76 -33.00
CA ASN A 195 9.36 5.57 -33.97
C ASN A 195 8.06 6.25 -33.53
N ILE A 196 7.80 6.28 -32.22
CA ILE A 196 6.66 7.00 -31.65
C ILE A 196 6.98 8.50 -31.62
N THR A 197 6.29 9.28 -32.44
CA THR A 197 6.39 10.75 -32.52
C THR A 197 5.20 11.48 -31.88
N THR A 198 4.12 10.76 -31.55
CA THR A 198 2.92 11.28 -30.89
C THR A 198 2.49 10.40 -29.72
N LEU A 199 2.11 11.01 -28.60
CA LEU A 199 1.61 10.30 -27.42
C LEU A 199 0.34 9.48 -27.71
N SER A 200 0.15 8.38 -26.98
CA SER A 200 -1.10 7.61 -27.00
C SER A 200 -2.29 8.46 -26.53
N PRO A 201 -3.54 8.16 -26.94
CA PRO A 201 -4.71 8.88 -26.43
C PRO A 201 -4.83 8.83 -24.91
N ALA A 202 -4.40 7.71 -24.30
CA ALA A 202 -4.38 7.55 -22.85
C ALA A 202 -3.34 8.47 -22.19
N ALA A 203 -2.11 8.54 -22.71
CA ALA A 203 -1.07 9.44 -22.22
C ALA A 203 -1.47 10.93 -22.37
N GLN A 204 -2.10 11.31 -23.50
CA GLN A 204 -2.64 12.66 -23.69
C GLN A 204 -3.78 12.98 -22.72
N SER A 205 -4.59 11.99 -22.33
CA SER A 205 -5.70 12.15 -21.38
C SER A 205 -5.27 12.19 -19.91
N PHE A 206 -3.98 12.00 -19.61
CA PHE A 206 -3.48 11.98 -18.24
C PHE A 206 -3.71 13.32 -17.53
N VAL A 207 -4.30 13.27 -16.35
CA VAL A 207 -4.50 14.42 -15.45
C VAL A 207 -3.61 14.25 -14.23
N ALA A 208 -2.67 15.17 -14.04
CA ALA A 208 -1.68 15.14 -12.97
C ALA A 208 -2.30 15.30 -11.57
N ASP A 209 -1.98 14.36 -10.68
CA ASP A 209 -2.21 14.49 -9.25
C ASP A 209 -0.99 15.08 -8.53
N TYR A 210 -1.10 16.36 -8.17
CA TYR A 210 -0.08 17.12 -7.46
C TYR A 210 -0.04 16.86 -5.94
N SER A 211 -0.79 15.86 -5.44
CA SER A 211 -0.77 15.49 -4.03
C SER A 211 0.63 15.07 -3.55
N THR A 212 0.91 15.39 -2.30
CA THR A 212 2.24 15.25 -1.70
C THR A 212 2.53 13.81 -1.33
N ALA A 213 3.49 13.18 -2.03
CA ALA A 213 4.04 11.88 -1.64
C ALA A 213 5.11 12.09 -0.56
N ILE A 214 4.65 12.31 0.68
CA ILE A 214 5.52 12.69 1.81
C ILE A 214 6.35 11.49 2.30
N ALA A 215 7.67 11.59 2.19
CA ALA A 215 8.59 10.84 3.05
C ALA A 215 8.51 11.37 4.49
N ALA A 216 8.44 10.47 5.47
CA ALA A 216 8.14 10.82 6.86
C ALA A 216 9.34 11.44 7.61
N ILE A 217 9.61 12.73 7.37
CA ILE A 217 10.63 13.50 8.10
C ILE A 217 10.16 13.78 9.54
N GLY A 218 10.61 12.96 10.48
CA GLY A 218 10.37 13.13 11.90
C GLY A 218 11.42 14.02 12.59
N THR A 219 11.44 15.32 12.27
CA THR A 219 12.42 16.26 12.86
C THR A 219 11.76 17.55 13.36
N ILE A 220 11.97 17.88 14.63
CA ILE A 220 11.40 19.07 15.28
C ILE A 220 12.22 20.31 14.92
N SER A 221 11.55 21.40 14.53
CA SER A 221 12.10 22.76 14.59
C SER A 221 10.95 23.76 14.79
N ASP A 222 10.88 24.32 15.99
CA ASP A 222 9.89 25.31 16.41
C ASP A 222 10.35 26.73 16.01
N THR A 223 9.45 27.72 16.10
CA THR A 223 9.58 29.16 15.78
C THR A 223 9.09 29.58 14.38
N GLY A 224 7.85 30.08 14.30
CA GLY A 224 7.34 30.72 13.08
C GLY A 224 5.82 30.99 13.07
N THR A 225 5.34 31.97 13.85
CA THR A 225 3.90 32.27 13.97
C THR A 225 3.28 32.73 12.64
N SER A 226 2.51 31.86 11.98
CA SER A 226 1.58 32.22 10.89
C SER A 226 0.45 31.18 10.75
N SER A 227 -0.59 31.33 11.58
CA SER A 227 -1.93 30.73 11.44
C SER A 227 -2.04 29.37 10.75
N ILE A 228 -1.36 28.34 11.28
CA ILE A 228 -1.54 26.96 10.83
C ILE A 228 -2.78 26.38 11.51
N SER A 229 -3.75 25.91 10.71
CA SER A 229 -4.78 24.96 11.18
C SER A 229 -4.09 23.62 11.42
N SER A 230 -3.65 23.39 12.66
CA SER A 230 -2.93 22.18 13.06
C SER A 230 -3.90 21.01 13.15
N ASP A 231 -4.07 20.29 12.04
CA ASP A 231 -4.76 19.01 12.01
C ASP A 231 -4.08 18.04 12.99
N PHE A 232 -4.88 17.43 13.87
CA PHE A 232 -4.40 16.67 15.03
C PHE A 232 -3.69 15.36 14.65
N CYS A 233 -4.01 14.87 13.45
CA CYS A 233 -3.50 13.66 12.81
C CYS A 233 -3.62 13.85 11.29
N SER A 234 -2.92 13.04 10.50
CA SER A 234 -2.95 13.15 9.02
C SER A 234 -3.26 11.83 8.32
N GLY A 235 -4.09 11.89 7.27
CA GLY A 235 -4.47 10.75 6.43
C GLY A 235 -5.95 10.36 6.52
N GLN A 236 -6.40 9.55 5.55
CA GLN A 236 -7.62 8.76 5.69
C GLN A 236 -7.43 7.82 6.89
N GLY A 237 -8.43 7.72 7.77
CA GLY A 237 -8.25 7.05 9.05
C GLY A 237 -7.96 5.56 8.91
N SER A 238 -7.14 5.02 9.81
CA SER A 238 -6.89 3.59 9.89
C SER A 238 -7.82 2.93 10.91
N VAL A 239 -8.19 1.67 10.61
CA VAL A 239 -9.05 0.81 11.46
C VAL A 239 -8.21 -0.20 12.25
N MET A 240 -6.92 -0.35 11.92
CA MET A 240 -5.95 -1.22 12.59
C MET A 240 -4.54 -0.64 12.41
N PHE A 241 -3.82 -0.41 13.51
CA PHE A 241 -2.41 -0.02 13.51
C PHE A 241 -1.48 -1.22 13.59
N ASN A 242 -0.25 -1.07 13.09
CA ASN A 242 0.82 -2.06 13.26
C ASN A 242 1.40 -1.95 14.68
N GLY A 243 0.71 -2.57 15.65
CA GLY A 243 1.06 -2.55 17.06
C GLY A 243 0.52 -1.34 17.82
N PHE A 244 0.80 -1.27 19.13
CA PHE A 244 0.33 -0.20 20.00
C PHE A 244 1.01 1.14 19.68
N GLN A 245 0.23 2.06 19.10
CA GLN A 245 0.67 3.40 18.70
C GLN A 245 -0.21 4.49 19.35
N THR A 246 0.12 5.76 19.13
CA THR A 246 -0.61 6.92 19.69
C THR A 246 -1.06 7.86 18.58
N SER A 247 -2.29 8.36 18.67
CA SER A 247 -2.91 9.24 17.66
C SER A 247 -2.33 10.66 17.59
N ILE A 248 -1.54 11.08 18.58
CA ILE A 248 -1.07 12.46 18.74
C ILE A 248 0.12 12.70 17.79
N HIS A 249 -0.07 13.54 16.77
CA HIS A 249 0.84 13.72 15.63
C HIS A 249 1.03 12.46 14.74
N GLY A 250 0.11 11.49 14.83
CA GLY A 250 0.12 10.25 14.05
C GLY A 250 -0.87 10.24 12.89
N SER A 251 -1.10 9.05 12.32
CA SER A 251 -2.19 8.85 11.37
C SER A 251 -3.56 8.86 12.06
N CYS A 252 -4.60 9.33 11.38
CA CYS A 252 -5.92 9.44 11.98
C CYS A 252 -6.57 8.07 12.29
N VAL A 253 -7.45 8.06 13.28
CA VAL A 253 -8.23 6.89 13.70
C VAL A 253 -9.63 6.94 13.12
N MET A 254 -10.15 5.81 12.63
CA MET A 254 -11.57 5.63 12.29
C MET A 254 -12.27 4.79 13.35
N LEU A 255 -13.23 5.41 14.05
CA LEU A 255 -13.92 4.79 15.18
C LEU A 255 -15.26 4.19 14.74
N LEU A 256 -15.29 2.85 14.59
CA LEU A 256 -16.45 1.99 14.26
C LEU A 256 -17.09 2.18 12.87
N PHE A 257 -17.13 3.38 12.28
CA PHE A 257 -17.75 3.65 10.98
C PHE A 257 -16.96 4.67 10.15
N GLN A 258 -17.05 4.58 8.82
CA GLN A 258 -16.24 5.40 7.90
C GLN A 258 -16.30 6.94 8.11
N PRO A 259 -17.43 7.59 8.41
CA PRO A 259 -17.44 9.03 8.63
C PRO A 259 -16.93 9.48 10.02
N TRP A 260 -16.63 8.55 10.93
CA TRP A 260 -16.17 8.84 12.29
C TRP A 260 -14.63 8.90 12.37
N VAL A 261 -14.04 9.79 11.56
CA VAL A 261 -12.60 10.05 11.52
C VAL A 261 -12.21 11.12 12.55
N LEU A 262 -11.21 10.83 13.39
CA LEU A 262 -10.85 11.61 14.59
C LEU A 262 -9.86 12.79 14.33
N ASN A 263 -10.05 13.54 13.24
CA ASN A 263 -9.15 14.60 12.72
C ASN A 263 -8.83 15.79 13.67
N SER A 264 -9.32 15.80 14.91
CA SER A 264 -9.13 16.90 15.86
C SER A 264 -9.09 16.34 17.27
N GLY A 265 -8.29 16.94 18.16
CA GLY A 265 -8.20 16.55 19.57
C GLY A 265 -9.56 16.55 20.29
N VAL A 266 -10.50 17.40 19.85
CA VAL A 266 -11.89 17.40 20.36
C VAL A 266 -12.63 16.13 19.93
N LYS A 267 -12.51 15.71 18.66
CA LYS A 267 -13.09 14.43 18.19
C LYS A 267 -12.44 13.24 18.89
N TYR A 268 -11.13 13.28 19.10
CA TYR A 268 -10.39 12.25 19.83
C TYR A 268 -10.87 12.14 21.29
N ALA A 269 -11.09 13.27 21.99
CA ALA A 269 -11.68 13.28 23.33
C ALA A 269 -13.09 12.68 23.36
N PHE A 270 -13.95 12.98 22.36
CA PHE A 270 -15.26 12.32 22.22
C PHE A 270 -15.13 10.81 21.96
N GLY A 271 -14.15 10.38 21.17
CA GLY A 271 -13.85 8.96 20.95
C GLY A 271 -13.42 8.23 22.21
N PHE A 272 -12.49 8.82 22.98
CA PHE A 272 -12.01 8.31 24.26
C PHE A 272 -13.16 8.15 25.27
N ILE A 273 -14.00 9.18 25.42
CA ILE A 273 -15.20 9.14 26.27
C ILE A 273 -16.20 8.08 25.75
N GLY A 274 -16.36 7.96 24.43
CA GLY A 274 -17.19 6.94 23.80
C GLY A 274 -16.74 5.51 24.13
N CYS A 275 -15.45 5.20 24.00
CA CYS A 275 -14.87 3.90 24.33
C CYS A 275 -15.05 3.55 25.82
N PHE A 276 -14.80 4.51 26.72
CA PHE A 276 -15.05 4.35 28.16
C PHE A 276 -16.52 4.05 28.46
N LEU A 277 -17.45 4.80 27.87
CA LEU A 277 -18.89 4.61 28.05
C LEU A 277 -19.38 3.28 27.44
N ILE A 278 -18.85 2.85 26.30
CA ILE A 278 -19.18 1.55 25.67
C ILE A 278 -18.82 0.38 26.61
N ALA A 279 -17.63 0.41 27.20
CA ALA A 279 -17.19 -0.61 28.16
C ALA A 279 -18.06 -0.62 29.43
N LEU A 280 -18.33 0.56 30.01
CA LEU A 280 -19.17 0.72 31.20
C LEU A 280 -20.63 0.28 30.95
N LEU A 281 -21.19 0.59 29.77
CA LEU A 281 -22.53 0.17 29.36
C LEU A 281 -22.64 -1.34 29.16
N ASN A 282 -21.61 -1.99 28.61
CA ASN A 282 -21.59 -3.44 28.45
C ASN A 282 -21.73 -4.15 29.81
N GLU A 283 -20.89 -3.79 30.78
CA GLU A 283 -20.91 -4.38 32.12
C GLU A 283 -22.19 -4.01 32.89
N SER A 284 -22.68 -2.78 32.73
CA SER A 284 -23.99 -2.36 33.26
C SER A 284 -25.15 -3.19 32.71
N LEU A 285 -25.08 -3.60 31.43
CA LEU A 285 -26.08 -4.47 30.81
C LEU A 285 -25.94 -5.93 31.24
N VAL A 286 -24.72 -6.44 31.52
CA VAL A 286 -24.49 -7.75 32.14
C VAL A 286 -25.18 -7.81 33.50
N LYS A 287 -24.85 -6.85 34.39
CA LYS A 287 -25.46 -6.71 35.73
C LYS A 287 -26.97 -6.48 35.65
N GLY A 288 -27.42 -5.62 34.74
CA GLY A 288 -28.84 -5.35 34.51
C GLY A 288 -29.62 -6.59 34.06
N ARG A 289 -29.05 -7.40 33.16
CA ARG A 289 -29.63 -8.68 32.69
C ARG A 289 -29.73 -9.71 33.81
N GLU A 290 -28.75 -9.75 34.72
CA GLU A 290 -28.82 -10.55 35.96
C GLU A 290 -29.94 -10.08 36.90
N ILE A 291 -30.01 -8.79 37.20
CA ILE A 291 -31.03 -8.20 38.08
C ILE A 291 -32.42 -8.46 37.51
N VAL A 292 -32.64 -8.18 36.21
CA VAL A 292 -33.88 -8.49 35.49
C VAL A 292 -34.20 -9.98 35.58
N ARG A 293 -33.22 -10.89 35.34
CA ARG A 293 -33.44 -12.34 35.47
C ARG A 293 -33.87 -12.74 36.89
N ARG A 294 -33.28 -12.16 37.93
CA ARG A 294 -33.65 -12.40 39.34
C ARG A 294 -35.07 -11.90 39.64
N HIS A 295 -35.41 -10.68 39.25
CA HIS A 295 -36.78 -10.13 39.37
C HIS A 295 -37.81 -10.98 38.62
N LEU A 296 -37.53 -11.38 37.38
CA LEU A 296 -38.41 -12.23 36.57
C LEU A 296 -38.63 -13.62 37.17
N LEU A 297 -37.63 -14.19 37.86
CA LEU A 297 -37.79 -15.44 38.61
C LEU A 297 -38.63 -15.26 39.88
N ALA A 298 -38.54 -14.10 40.55
CA ALA A 298 -39.42 -13.77 41.67
C ALA A 298 -40.88 -13.57 41.21
N SER A 299 -41.13 -12.75 40.19
CA SER A 299 -42.48 -12.49 39.66
C SER A 299 -43.20 -13.74 39.15
N ARG A 300 -42.46 -14.73 38.61
CA ARG A 300 -43.03 -16.04 38.23
C ARG A 300 -43.66 -16.82 39.39
N LYS A 301 -43.24 -16.59 40.64
CA LYS A 301 -43.88 -17.21 41.81
C LYS A 301 -45.27 -16.63 42.12
N LEU A 302 -45.58 -15.43 41.63
CA LEU A 302 -46.83 -14.72 41.90
C LEU A 302 -47.81 -14.73 40.71
N ARG A 303 -47.33 -14.84 39.47
CA ARG A 303 -48.17 -14.95 38.25
C ARG A 303 -47.87 -16.22 37.47
N LEU A 304 -48.58 -17.30 37.80
CA LEU A 304 -48.37 -18.63 37.20
C LEU A 304 -48.97 -18.75 35.78
N ASN A 305 -50.15 -18.16 35.55
CA ASN A 305 -51.04 -18.48 34.42
C ASN A 305 -50.97 -17.51 33.22
N ASP A 306 -50.26 -16.37 33.34
CA ASP A 306 -50.18 -15.39 32.25
C ASP A 306 -49.10 -15.79 31.22
N ASN A 307 -49.56 -16.27 30.06
CA ASN A 307 -48.70 -16.66 28.95
C ASN A 307 -48.14 -15.47 28.16
N PHE A 308 -48.85 -14.33 28.13
CA PHE A 308 -48.41 -13.13 27.42
C PHE A 308 -47.28 -12.44 28.17
N HIS A 309 -47.43 -12.28 29.49
CA HIS A 309 -46.36 -11.80 30.37
C HIS A 309 -45.15 -12.74 30.35
N LYS A 310 -45.35 -14.08 30.29
CA LYS A 310 -44.25 -15.05 30.06
C LYS A 310 -43.52 -14.80 28.74
N MET A 311 -44.23 -14.46 27.67
CA MET A 311 -43.65 -14.17 26.35
C MET A 311 -42.88 -12.84 26.36
N GLN A 312 -43.47 -11.76 26.87
CA GLN A 312 -42.80 -10.45 27.01
C GLN A 312 -41.51 -10.55 27.84
N CYS A 313 -41.53 -11.27 28.96
CA CYS A 313 -40.36 -11.45 29.81
C CYS A 313 -39.25 -12.30 29.16
N LYS A 314 -39.60 -13.24 28.27
CA LYS A 314 -38.60 -13.95 27.44
C LYS A 314 -38.02 -13.03 26.37
N ALA A 315 -38.87 -12.27 25.68
CA ALA A 315 -38.46 -11.33 24.64
C ALA A 315 -37.51 -10.26 25.19
N LEU A 316 -37.83 -9.63 26.32
CA LEU A 316 -36.99 -8.62 26.97
C LEU A 316 -35.61 -9.19 27.37
N LEU A 317 -35.54 -10.41 27.91
CA LEU A 317 -34.28 -11.06 28.26
C LEU A 317 -33.43 -11.44 27.02
N ALA A 318 -34.09 -11.74 25.89
CA ALA A 318 -33.43 -11.99 24.61
C ALA A 318 -32.92 -10.69 23.96
N VAL A 319 -33.71 -9.60 23.99
CA VAL A 319 -33.30 -8.28 23.50
C VAL A 319 -32.10 -7.75 24.27
N LEU A 320 -32.10 -7.83 25.61
CA LEU A 320 -30.94 -7.48 26.43
C LEU A 320 -29.68 -8.30 26.06
N TYR A 321 -29.84 -9.58 25.71
CA TYR A 321 -28.74 -10.42 25.27
C TYR A 321 -28.19 -10.02 23.89
N MET A 322 -29.07 -9.72 22.93
CA MET A 322 -28.66 -9.26 21.60
C MET A 322 -27.88 -7.94 21.70
N ILE A 323 -28.38 -6.98 22.49
CA ILE A 323 -27.73 -5.68 22.73
C ILE A 323 -26.36 -5.89 23.41
N GLN A 324 -26.29 -6.73 24.45
CA GLN A 324 -25.04 -7.09 25.14
C GLN A 324 -23.99 -7.64 24.15
N MET A 325 -24.36 -8.60 23.29
CA MET A 325 -23.44 -9.18 22.32
C MET A 325 -22.96 -8.15 21.28
N THR A 326 -23.86 -7.30 20.76
CA THR A 326 -23.50 -6.23 19.81
C THR A 326 -22.50 -5.25 20.41
N ILE A 327 -22.70 -4.83 21.67
CA ILE A 327 -21.78 -3.91 22.36
C ILE A 327 -20.42 -4.59 22.65
N ALA A 328 -20.42 -5.88 23.01
CA ALA A 328 -19.19 -6.65 23.17
C ALA A 328 -18.38 -6.75 21.86
N TYR A 329 -19.04 -6.92 20.71
CA TYR A 329 -18.35 -6.88 19.41
C TYR A 329 -17.82 -5.48 19.06
N PHE A 330 -18.54 -4.39 19.35
CA PHE A 330 -18.00 -3.04 19.18
C PHE A 330 -16.78 -2.78 20.09
N ALA A 331 -16.80 -3.25 21.33
CA ALA A 331 -15.63 -3.18 22.22
C ALA A 331 -14.44 -3.99 21.67
N MET A 332 -14.68 -5.17 21.10
CA MET A 332 -13.64 -5.98 20.45
C MET A 332 -13.05 -5.29 19.21
N LEU A 333 -13.88 -4.61 18.39
CA LEU A 333 -13.40 -3.82 17.26
C LEU A 333 -12.48 -2.67 17.70
N VAL A 334 -12.80 -1.98 18.81
CA VAL A 334 -11.92 -0.93 19.36
C VAL A 334 -10.56 -1.47 19.80
N VAL A 335 -10.51 -2.68 20.39
CA VAL A 335 -9.23 -3.33 20.75
C VAL A 335 -8.39 -3.65 19.51
N MET A 336 -9.03 -4.08 18.42
CA MET A 336 -8.37 -4.38 17.14
C MET A 336 -7.82 -3.14 16.41
N ILE A 337 -8.13 -1.91 16.87
CA ILE A 337 -7.48 -0.71 16.35
C ILE A 337 -6.00 -0.66 16.77
N TYR A 338 -5.63 -1.21 17.93
CA TYR A 338 -4.31 -1.07 18.57
C TYR A 338 -3.91 0.39 18.90
N GLU A 339 -4.89 1.27 19.14
CA GLU A 339 -4.62 2.63 19.65
C GLU A 339 -4.51 2.61 21.17
N THR A 340 -3.40 3.13 21.71
CA THR A 340 -3.02 2.98 23.12
C THR A 340 -3.97 3.72 24.08
N GLY A 341 -4.40 4.93 23.74
CA GLY A 341 -5.31 5.73 24.56
C GLY A 341 -6.73 5.19 24.58
N LEU A 342 -7.27 4.78 23.42
CA LEU A 342 -8.59 4.15 23.33
C LEU A 342 -8.62 2.78 24.04
N PHE A 343 -7.53 2.00 23.96
CA PHE A 343 -7.38 0.76 24.73
C PHE A 343 -7.40 1.02 26.24
N VAL A 344 -6.62 2.00 26.73
CA VAL A 344 -6.62 2.37 28.16
C VAL A 344 -7.99 2.89 28.62
N ALA A 345 -8.70 3.68 27.80
CA ALA A 345 -10.06 4.14 28.10
C ALA A 345 -11.05 2.98 28.26
N LEU A 346 -10.95 1.97 27.39
CA LEU A 346 -11.80 0.79 27.37
C LEU A 346 -11.53 -0.14 28.57
N ILE A 347 -10.26 -0.36 28.92
CA ILE A 347 -9.87 -1.10 30.14
C ILE A 347 -10.32 -0.35 31.41
N ALA A 348 -10.16 0.97 31.47
CA ALA A 348 -10.64 1.80 32.58
C ALA A 348 -12.17 1.75 32.72
N GLY A 349 -12.90 1.78 31.60
CA GLY A 349 -14.37 1.68 31.58
C GLY A 349 -14.88 0.34 32.12
N PHE A 350 -14.21 -0.77 31.78
CA PHE A 350 -14.51 -2.08 32.39
C PHE A 350 -14.16 -2.13 33.88
N GLY A 351 -12.99 -1.59 34.28
CA GLY A 351 -12.57 -1.55 35.69
C GLY A 351 -13.51 -0.73 36.58
N VAL A 352 -14.03 0.40 36.08
CA VAL A 352 -15.06 1.19 36.77
C VAL A 352 -16.41 0.47 36.77
N GLY A 353 -16.85 -0.04 35.61
CA GLY A 353 -18.13 -0.73 35.46
C GLY A 353 -18.27 -2.03 36.27
N HIS A 354 -17.16 -2.67 36.62
CA HIS A 354 -17.16 -3.92 37.42
C HIS A 354 -17.48 -3.71 38.91
N ASN A 355 -17.31 -2.51 39.47
CA ASN A 355 -17.67 -2.20 40.86
C ASN A 355 -19.18 -1.95 41.10
#